data_AF-A0A9X7FYD3-F1
#
_entry.id   AF-A0A9X7FYD3-F1
#
_cell.length_a   1.000
_cell.length_b   1.000
_cell.length_c   1.000
_cell.angle_alpha   90.00
_cell.angle_beta   90.00
_cell.angle_gamma   90.00
#
_symmetry.space_group_name_H-M   'P 1'
#
loop_
_entity.id
_entity.type
_entity.pdbx_description
1 polymer ?
#
loop_
_entity_poly.entity_id
_entity_poly.type
_entity_poly.pdbx_seq_one_letter_code
_entity_poly.pdbx_strand_id
1 'polypeptide(L)'
;MKKKTKKWAGVFSVLLSSSLVLSACGGQEDTASTEPVKKQDLKDSKIESIPATDKKKSPEKANQRKDTFITAISKPGGVFLPYFQDNGWDGNVTSVIFASLVTTDKQSKPVPDLAEKWDISADQLTYTFHLRKNLKCNYSA
;
A
#
# COMPACT_ATOMS: atom_id res chain seq x y z
N MET A 1 62.93 -17.02 29.37
CA MET A 1 61.64 -16.44 29.82
C MET A 1 61.60 -14.95 29.49
N LYS A 2 60.64 -14.47 28.68
CA LYS A 2 60.08 -13.11 28.70
C LYS A 2 58.83 -13.07 27.79
N LYS A 3 57.66 -12.88 28.43
CA LYS A 3 56.30 -12.97 27.86
C LYS A 3 56.01 -11.79 26.92
N LYS A 4 55.72 -12.05 25.64
CA LYS A 4 55.27 -11.06 24.62
C LYS A 4 53.82 -11.28 24.17
N THR A 5 52.89 -11.59 25.09
CA THR A 5 51.47 -11.84 24.73
C THR A 5 50.49 -10.72 25.11
N LYS A 6 50.95 -9.57 25.61
CA LYS A 6 50.05 -8.50 26.09
C LYS A 6 49.50 -7.52 25.03
N LYS A 7 49.91 -7.59 23.77
CA LYS A 7 49.43 -6.67 22.72
C LYS A 7 48.23 -7.18 21.92
N TRP A 8 47.91 -8.47 22.00
CA TRP A 8 46.84 -9.08 21.19
C TRP A 8 45.53 -9.29 21.96
N ALA A 9 45.56 -9.19 23.30
CA ALA A 9 44.36 -9.26 24.13
C ALA A 9 43.45 -8.03 23.99
N GLY A 10 44.03 -6.85 23.71
CA GLY A 10 43.25 -5.61 23.55
C GLY A 10 42.44 -5.55 22.25
N VAL A 11 42.95 -6.15 21.17
CA VAL A 11 42.30 -6.12 19.85
C VAL A 11 41.10 -7.07 19.81
N PHE A 12 41.18 -8.21 20.51
CA PHE A 12 40.06 -9.16 20.59
C PHE A 12 38.90 -8.66 21.46
N SER A 13 39.15 -7.88 22.52
CA SER A 13 38.08 -7.30 23.34
C SER A 13 37.29 -6.20 22.62
N VAL A 14 37.91 -5.40 21.75
CA VAL A 14 37.21 -4.33 21.01
C VAL A 14 36.32 -4.90 19.89
N LEU A 15 36.74 -6.01 19.27
CA LEU A 15 35.94 -6.72 18.27
C LEU A 15 34.72 -7.43 18.88
N LEU A 16 34.83 -7.94 20.11
CA LEU A 16 33.72 -8.63 20.78
C LEU A 16 32.65 -7.66 21.32
N SER A 17 33.05 -6.44 21.71
CA SER A 17 32.11 -5.38 22.13
C SER A 17 31.36 -4.72 20.96
N SER A 18 31.88 -4.78 19.74
CA SER A 18 31.16 -4.29 18.55
C SER A 18 30.02 -5.20 18.12
N SER A 19 30.02 -6.47 18.54
CA SER A 19 28.98 -7.45 18.24
C SER A 19 27.74 -7.32 19.14
N LEU A 20 27.86 -6.66 20.29
CA LEU A 20 26.77 -6.52 21.26
C LEU A 20 25.84 -5.33 20.96
N VAL A 21 26.24 -4.42 20.06
CA VAL A 21 25.40 -3.28 19.64
C VAL A 21 24.39 -3.68 18.56
N LEU A 22 24.57 -4.84 17.90
CA LEU A 22 23.62 -5.34 16.89
C LEU A 22 22.52 -6.27 17.45
N SER A 23 22.62 -6.71 18.70
CA SER A 23 21.64 -7.63 19.30
C SER A 23 20.60 -6.95 20.20
N ALA A 24 20.61 -5.61 20.26
CA ALA A 24 19.62 -4.83 21.01
C ALA A 24 18.39 -4.47 20.16
N CYS A 25 17.86 -5.45 19.42
CA CYS A 25 16.46 -5.49 18.97
C CYS A 25 16.02 -6.97 18.94
N GLY A 26 16.09 -7.63 20.10
CA GLY A 26 15.29 -8.82 20.38
C GLY A 26 13.86 -8.38 20.73
N GLY A 27 13.09 -8.04 19.70
CA GLY A 27 11.66 -7.80 19.74
C GLY A 27 11.06 -8.43 18.48
N GLN A 28 10.09 -9.31 18.69
CA GLN A 28 9.55 -10.28 17.73
C GLN A 28 9.04 -9.64 16.43
N GLU A 29 9.60 -10.14 15.31
CA GLU A 29 9.08 -10.27 13.94
C GLU A 29 8.23 -9.13 13.35
N ASP A 30 8.86 -8.31 12.50
CA ASP A 30 8.45 -8.16 11.10
C ASP A 30 9.69 -7.75 10.29
N THR A 31 10.08 -8.62 9.34
CA THR A 31 11.21 -8.35 8.46
C THR A 31 10.80 -7.26 7.48
N ALA A 32 11.14 -6.01 7.80
CA ALA A 32 11.15 -4.93 6.82
C ALA A 32 12.18 -5.28 5.74
N SER A 33 11.70 -5.85 4.64
CA SER A 33 12.53 -6.21 3.48
C SER A 33 13.26 -4.96 2.98
N THR A 34 14.58 -4.94 3.18
CA THR A 34 15.51 -3.94 2.64
C THR A 34 15.89 -4.30 1.20
N GLU A 35 14.93 -4.74 0.39
CA GLU A 35 15.11 -4.76 -1.06
C GLU A 35 14.87 -3.34 -1.59
N PRO A 36 15.69 -2.85 -2.54
CA PRO A 36 15.28 -1.68 -3.31
C PRO A 36 13.96 -2.02 -3.96
N VAL A 37 12.91 -1.24 -3.70
CA VAL A 37 11.62 -1.36 -4.38
C VAL A 37 11.92 -1.36 -5.88
N LYS A 38 11.91 -2.53 -6.51
CA LYS A 38 11.92 -2.64 -7.97
C LYS A 38 10.70 -1.85 -8.40
N LYS A 39 10.91 -0.70 -9.04
CA LYS A 39 9.85 -0.04 -9.81
C LYS A 39 9.36 -1.12 -10.78
N GLN A 40 8.21 -1.72 -10.49
CA GLN A 40 7.55 -2.59 -11.44
C GLN A 40 7.19 -1.68 -12.62
N ASP A 41 7.89 -1.89 -13.73
CA ASP A 41 7.56 -1.20 -14.97
C ASP A 41 6.25 -1.81 -15.48
N LEU A 42 5.13 -1.22 -15.06
CA LEU A 42 3.78 -1.68 -15.41
C LEU A 42 3.46 -1.51 -16.90
N LYS A 43 4.39 -0.97 -17.70
CA LYS A 43 4.24 -0.78 -19.15
C LYS A 43 4.03 -2.08 -19.92
N ASP A 44 4.50 -3.21 -19.38
CA ASP A 44 4.39 -4.52 -20.01
C ASP A 44 3.28 -5.40 -19.44
N SER A 45 2.52 -4.92 -18.43
CA SER A 45 1.34 -5.63 -17.93
C SER A 45 0.24 -5.62 -18.99
N LYS A 46 0.18 -6.66 -19.81
CA LYS A 46 -0.93 -6.86 -20.74
C LYS A 46 -2.20 -7.15 -19.95
N ILE A 47 -3.18 -6.25 -20.07
CA ILE A 47 -4.56 -6.53 -19.67
C ILE A 47 -5.10 -7.54 -20.68
N GLU A 48 -5.02 -8.83 -20.36
CA GLU A 48 -5.59 -9.88 -21.19
C GLU A 48 -7.08 -10.03 -20.89
N SER A 49 -7.91 -9.66 -21.87
CA SER A 49 -9.33 -9.96 -21.82
C SER A 49 -9.55 -11.41 -22.26
N ILE A 50 -10.00 -12.27 -21.35
CA ILE A 50 -10.41 -13.63 -21.69
C ILE A 50 -11.92 -13.57 -22.03
N PRO A 51 -12.30 -13.71 -23.32
CA PRO A 51 -13.72 -13.68 -23.68
C PRO A 51 -14.43 -14.92 -23.15
N ALA A 52 -15.68 -14.76 -22.72
CA ALA A 52 -16.52 -15.90 -22.38
C ALA A 52 -16.65 -16.82 -23.60
N THR A 53 -16.41 -18.12 -23.39
CA THR A 53 -16.51 -19.15 -24.43
C THR A 53 -17.92 -19.24 -25.03
N ASP A 54 -18.96 -18.97 -24.22
CA ASP A 54 -20.35 -18.93 -24.66
C ASP A 54 -21.14 -17.86 -23.88
N LYS A 55 -21.44 -16.75 -24.55
CA LYS A 55 -22.22 -15.64 -23.98
C LYS A 55 -23.68 -16.00 -23.71
N LYS A 56 -24.23 -17.04 -24.35
CA LYS A 56 -25.64 -17.46 -24.19
C LYS A 56 -25.92 -18.14 -22.84
N LYS A 57 -24.88 -18.58 -22.14
CA LYS A 57 -24.99 -19.17 -20.80
C LYS A 57 -25.22 -18.15 -19.69
N SER A 58 -25.06 -16.85 -20.00
CA SER A 58 -25.37 -15.78 -19.05
C SER A 58 -26.89 -15.70 -18.82
N PRO A 59 -27.38 -15.72 -17.57
CA PRO A 59 -28.80 -15.62 -17.27
C PRO A 59 -29.43 -14.37 -17.88
N GLU A 60 -30.66 -14.48 -18.36
CA GLU A 60 -31.34 -13.36 -19.03
C GLU A 60 -31.48 -12.12 -18.14
N LYS A 61 -31.75 -12.31 -16.84
CA LYS A 61 -31.75 -11.23 -15.83
C LYS A 61 -30.39 -10.54 -15.70
N ALA A 62 -29.28 -11.26 -15.90
CA ALA A 62 -27.95 -10.67 -15.86
C ALA A 62 -27.68 -9.81 -17.11
N ASN A 63 -28.13 -10.28 -18.28
CA ASN A 63 -27.99 -9.55 -19.55
C ASN A 63 -28.83 -8.27 -19.63
N GLN A 64 -29.84 -8.12 -18.77
CA GLN A 64 -30.68 -6.93 -18.69
C GLN A 64 -30.09 -5.81 -17.83
N ARG A 65 -29.00 -6.06 -17.09
CA ARG A 65 -28.34 -5.04 -16.26
C ARG A 65 -27.53 -4.09 -17.15
N LYS A 66 -27.93 -2.82 -17.22
CA LYS A 66 -27.29 -1.82 -18.10
C LYS A 66 -26.31 -0.89 -17.37
N ASP A 67 -26.38 -0.87 -16.05
CA ASP A 67 -25.68 0.04 -15.13
C ASP A 67 -24.96 -0.72 -14.00
N THR A 68 -24.87 -2.05 -14.10
CA THR A 68 -24.21 -2.89 -13.10
C THR A 68 -22.86 -3.38 -13.61
N PHE A 69 -21.81 -3.08 -12.88
CA PHE A 69 -20.51 -3.73 -13.04
C PHE A 69 -20.38 -4.89 -12.05
N ILE A 70 -19.89 -6.05 -12.51
CA ILE A 70 -19.69 -7.23 -11.67
C ILE A 70 -18.20 -7.58 -11.71
N THR A 71 -17.60 -7.65 -10.54
CA THR A 71 -16.21 -8.08 -10.35
C THR A 71 -16.14 -9.19 -9.30
N ALA A 72 -15.08 -9.99 -9.36
CA ALA A 72 -14.80 -11.04 -8.39
C ALA A 72 -13.61 -10.66 -7.51
N ILE A 73 -13.71 -11.01 -6.23
CA ILE A 73 -12.65 -10.79 -5.24
C ILE A 73 -12.26 -12.16 -4.71
N SER A 74 -10.99 -12.51 -4.80
CA SER A 74 -10.54 -13.87 -4.53
C SER A 74 -10.58 -14.25 -3.06
N LYS A 75 -10.24 -13.31 -2.16
CA LYS A 75 -10.12 -13.57 -0.72
C LYS A 75 -10.44 -12.33 0.12
N PRO A 76 -11.72 -11.90 0.17
CA PRO A 76 -12.10 -10.78 1.05
C PRO A 76 -11.89 -11.17 2.52
N GLY A 77 -11.40 -10.23 3.32
CA GLY A 77 -11.35 -10.34 4.78
C GLY A 77 -12.67 -9.92 5.44
N GLY A 78 -13.48 -9.14 4.73
CA GLY A 78 -14.81 -8.70 5.18
C GLY A 78 -14.78 -7.47 6.09
N VAL A 79 -13.62 -6.82 6.26
CA VAL A 79 -13.49 -5.60 7.05
C VAL A 79 -13.56 -4.38 6.13
N PHE A 80 -14.78 -3.89 5.87
CA PHE A 80 -15.02 -2.77 4.93
C PHE A 80 -15.01 -1.39 5.59
N LEU A 81 -14.17 -1.22 6.59
CA LEU A 81 -13.91 0.07 7.22
C LEU A 81 -12.45 0.42 6.91
N PRO A 82 -12.17 1.53 6.20
CA PRO A 82 -10.83 1.81 5.67
C PRO A 82 -9.75 1.94 6.75
N TYR A 83 -10.13 2.19 8.00
CA TYR A 83 -9.22 2.27 9.14
C TYR A 83 -8.88 0.90 9.77
N PHE A 84 -9.70 -0.13 9.55
CA PHE A 84 -9.57 -1.43 10.22
C PHE A 84 -9.15 -2.56 9.29
N GLN A 85 -9.18 -2.34 7.97
CA GLN A 85 -8.73 -3.35 7.01
C GLN A 85 -7.22 -3.56 7.09
N ASP A 86 -6.78 -4.79 6.88
CA ASP A 86 -5.36 -5.22 6.91
C ASP A 86 -4.90 -5.84 5.58
N ASN A 87 -5.77 -5.89 4.58
CA ASN A 87 -5.51 -6.55 3.30
C ASN A 87 -6.01 -5.71 2.11
N GLY A 88 -5.36 -5.87 0.96
CA GLY A 88 -5.70 -5.11 -0.26
C GLY A 88 -7.04 -5.50 -0.90
N TRP A 89 -7.58 -6.68 -0.62
CA TRP A 89 -8.86 -7.12 -1.19
C TRP A 89 -10.02 -6.30 -0.63
N ASP A 90 -10.04 -6.10 0.69
CA ASP A 90 -11.00 -5.21 1.35
C ASP A 90 -10.75 -3.76 0.95
N GLY A 91 -9.48 -3.38 0.72
CA GLY A 91 -9.09 -2.08 0.15
C GLY A 91 -9.77 -1.77 -1.18
N ASN A 92 -9.84 -2.76 -2.07
CA ASN A 92 -10.55 -2.61 -3.35
C ASN A 92 -12.06 -2.37 -3.14
N VAL A 93 -12.67 -3.01 -2.14
CA VAL A 93 -14.09 -2.79 -1.81
C VAL A 93 -14.32 -1.41 -1.19
N THR A 94 -13.46 -1.00 -0.25
CA THR A 94 -13.63 0.28 0.43
C THR A 94 -13.39 1.47 -0.51
N SER A 95 -12.53 1.32 -1.52
CA SER A 95 -12.24 2.36 -2.52
C SER A 95 -13.45 2.85 -3.35
N VAL A 96 -14.49 2.01 -3.50
CA VAL A 96 -15.73 2.41 -4.20
C VAL A 96 -16.79 2.98 -3.26
N ILE A 97 -16.57 2.89 -1.95
CA ILE A 97 -17.49 3.37 -0.90
C ILE A 97 -17.01 4.70 -0.33
N PHE A 98 -15.71 4.82 -0.09
CA PHE A 98 -15.06 5.98 0.52
C PHE A 98 -14.14 6.68 -0.48
N ALA A 99 -14.23 8.00 -0.53
CA ALA A 99 -13.37 8.83 -1.37
C ALA A 99 -12.18 9.37 -0.58
N SER A 100 -11.07 9.66 -1.28
CA SER A 100 -9.83 10.18 -0.68
C SER A 100 -9.67 11.66 -0.97
N LEU A 101 -8.81 12.36 -0.23
CA LEU A 101 -8.44 13.74 -0.60
C LEU A 101 -7.65 13.77 -1.90
N VAL A 102 -6.70 12.84 -2.04
CA VAL A 102 -5.80 12.65 -3.17
C VAL A 102 -5.77 11.16 -3.47
N THR A 103 -5.71 10.80 -4.76
CA THR A 103 -5.58 9.41 -5.22
C THR A 103 -4.34 9.27 -6.12
N THR A 104 -4.15 8.13 -6.77
CA THR A 104 -3.01 7.90 -7.67
C THR A 104 -3.43 7.56 -9.09
N ASP A 105 -2.61 7.98 -10.06
CA ASP A 105 -2.77 7.58 -11.46
C ASP A 105 -2.13 6.19 -11.75
N LYS A 106 -2.17 5.76 -13.02
CA LYS A 106 -1.59 4.49 -13.47
C LYS A 106 -0.07 4.40 -13.29
N GLN A 107 0.60 5.52 -13.06
CA GLN A 107 2.03 5.64 -12.80
C GLN A 107 2.31 5.84 -11.30
N SER A 108 1.30 5.64 -10.46
CA SER A 108 1.35 5.82 -9.00
C SER A 108 1.71 7.25 -8.59
N LYS A 109 1.41 8.25 -9.42
CA LYS A 109 1.60 9.66 -9.06
C LYS A 109 0.37 10.21 -8.37
N PRO A 110 0.53 11.08 -7.36
CA PRO A 110 -0.61 11.69 -6.68
C PRO A 110 -1.39 12.59 -7.65
N VAL A 111 -2.71 12.43 -7.66
CA VAL A 111 -3.64 13.22 -8.47
C VAL A 111 -4.87 13.63 -7.64
N PRO A 112 -5.53 14.74 -7.99
CA PRO A 112 -6.74 15.22 -7.30
C PRO A 112 -7.86 14.16 -7.20
N ASP A 113 -8.50 14.07 -6.03
CA ASP A 113 -9.77 13.36 -5.84
C ASP A 113 -10.79 14.33 -5.20
N LEU A 114 -11.14 14.21 -3.91
CA LEU A 114 -12.02 15.18 -3.24
C LEU A 114 -11.39 16.58 -3.14
N ALA A 115 -10.08 16.65 -2.96
CA ALA A 115 -9.33 17.90 -3.07
C ALA A 115 -9.02 18.16 -4.54
N GLU A 116 -9.39 19.34 -5.05
CA GLU A 116 -9.09 19.75 -6.43
C GLU A 116 -7.62 20.15 -6.62
N LYS A 117 -6.96 20.60 -5.54
CA LYS A 117 -5.54 20.93 -5.46
C LYS A 117 -5.08 20.96 -4.00
N TRP A 118 -3.77 21.02 -3.79
CA TRP A 118 -3.17 21.24 -2.49
C TRP A 118 -1.90 22.10 -2.59
N ASP A 119 -1.61 22.83 -1.52
CA ASP A 119 -0.39 23.61 -1.35
C ASP A 119 0.46 22.98 -0.23
N ILE A 120 1.78 23.02 -0.40
CA ILE A 120 2.76 22.52 0.59
C ILE A 120 3.64 23.69 0.99
N SER A 121 3.80 23.94 2.30
CA SER A 121 4.69 24.98 2.81
C SER A 121 6.16 24.70 2.48
N ALA A 122 6.98 25.75 2.51
CA ALA A 122 8.42 25.63 2.19
C ALA A 122 9.18 24.68 3.14
N ASP A 123 8.74 24.57 4.39
CA ASP A 123 9.28 23.64 5.39
C ASP A 123 8.72 22.21 5.27
N GLN A 124 7.74 21.99 4.38
CA GLN A 124 7.05 20.72 4.15
C GLN A 124 6.28 20.17 5.36
N LEU A 125 5.96 21.01 6.35
CA LEU A 125 5.22 20.61 7.56
C LEU A 125 3.73 20.98 7.50
N THR A 126 3.33 21.84 6.57
CA THR A 126 1.93 22.27 6.41
C THR A 126 1.42 21.93 5.01
N TYR A 127 0.31 21.19 4.98
CA TYR A 127 -0.40 20.80 3.76
C TYR A 127 -1.80 21.42 3.80
N THR A 128 -2.14 22.21 2.79
CA THR A 128 -3.46 22.84 2.67
C THR A 128 -4.20 22.23 1.48
N PHE A 129 -5.29 21.52 1.75
CA PHE A 129 -6.13 20.89 0.73
C PHE A 129 -7.33 21.78 0.39
N HIS A 130 -7.52 22.07 -0.89
CA HIS A 130 -8.66 22.83 -1.38
C HIS A 130 -9.70 21.84 -1.88
N LEU A 131 -10.83 21.73 -1.18
CA LEU A 131 -11.89 20.78 -1.52
C LEU A 131 -12.71 21.24 -2.72
N ARG A 132 -13.18 20.29 -3.53
CA ARG A 132 -14.17 20.56 -4.57
C ARG A 132 -15.43 21.19 -3.98
N LYS A 133 -16.11 22.02 -4.76
CA LYS A 133 -17.39 22.62 -4.35
C LYS A 133 -18.49 21.56 -4.32
N ASN A 134 -19.44 21.75 -3.39
CA ASN A 134 -20.66 20.93 -3.28
C ASN A 134 -20.44 19.44 -2.99
N LEU A 135 -19.36 19.08 -2.29
CA LEU A 135 -19.19 17.72 -1.78
C LEU A 135 -20.35 17.37 -0.84
N LYS A 136 -20.88 16.15 -0.99
CA LYS A 136 -21.96 15.61 -0.15
C LYS A 136 -21.53 14.26 0.40
N CYS A 137 -21.77 14.07 1.68
CA CYS A 137 -21.64 12.75 2.31
C CYS A 137 -23.00 12.06 2.26
N ASN A 138 -23.01 10.81 1.81
CA ASN A 138 -24.23 10.00 1.74
C ASN A 138 -24.43 9.33 3.11
N TYR A 139 -25.08 10.05 4.04
CA TYR A 139 -25.58 9.45 5.27
C TYR A 139 -27.09 9.25 5.13
N SER A 140 -27.54 8.00 5.10
CA SER A 140 -28.92 7.66 5.47
C SER A 140 -28.93 7.46 6.97
N ALA A 141 -29.69 8.29 7.69
CA ALA A 141 -30.14 7.94 9.04
C ALA A 141 -31.16 6.80 8.99
#